data_AF-A0A9W9XFP0-F1
#
_entry.id   AF-A0A9W9XFP0-F1
#
_cell.length_a   1.000
_cell.length_b   1.000
_cell.length_c   1.000
_cell.angle_alpha   90.00
_cell.angle_beta   90.00
_cell.angle_gamma   90.00
#
_symmetry.space_group_name_H-M   'P 1'
#
loop_
_entity.id
_entity.type
_entity.pdbx_description
1 polymer ?
#
loop_
_entity_poly.entity_id
_entity_poly.type
_entity_poly.pdbx_seq_one_letter_code
_entity_poly.pdbx_strand_id
1 'polypeptide(L)'
;CLAALIDLGHLRDVRASSTFQISVLEQEMRTQIFWVIYTFERALGTMMGRAIGVQDELASGNVGGRSVNSPPSHMTYSIHLFRLARLNSEIKYIMHSVCREAPRYAYPPVPDIQVWQIDMVDRLKKWHITIPRSDEIQSITRLCECKYHEMMVLLLRASPAIPEPSETSLTQCFRHATSLVRGLGALYIQDSLLYSRFVAHSTFLSILLILHFLWKISRLASQVQISDVIADTW
;
A
#
# COMPACT_ATOMS: atom_id res chain seq x y z
N CYS A 1 6.97 -21.13 -1.19
CA CYS A 1 6.33 -20.50 -0.01
C CYS A 1 4.81 -20.62 -0.04
N LEU A 2 4.13 -20.12 -1.08
CA LEU A 2 2.67 -20.27 -1.22
C LEU A 2 2.20 -21.72 -1.28
N ALA A 3 2.86 -22.56 -2.09
CA ALA A 3 2.58 -23.99 -2.14
C ALA A 3 2.70 -24.64 -0.76
N ALA A 4 3.80 -24.38 -0.03
CA ALA A 4 3.97 -24.87 1.34
C ALA A 4 2.87 -24.38 2.31
N LEU A 5 2.37 -23.14 2.15
CA LEU A 5 1.30 -22.58 2.99
C LEU A 5 -0.06 -23.23 2.71
N ILE A 6 -0.31 -23.59 1.44
CA ILE A 6 -1.48 -24.34 0.98
C ILE A 6 -1.38 -25.81 1.44
N ASP A 7 -0.22 -26.43 1.26
CA ASP A 7 0.09 -27.82 1.64
C ASP A 7 0.01 -28.03 3.16
N LEU A 8 0.32 -27.01 3.97
CA LEU A 8 0.20 -27.03 5.43
C LEU A 8 -1.24 -26.86 5.96
N GLY A 9 -2.26 -26.80 5.09
CA GLY A 9 -3.67 -26.72 5.48
C GLY A 9 -4.04 -25.47 6.30
N HIS A 10 -3.18 -24.44 6.32
CA HIS A 10 -3.33 -23.21 7.11
C HIS A 10 -4.49 -22.30 6.66
N LEU A 11 -5.21 -22.70 5.61
CA LEU A 11 -6.33 -21.98 5.02
C LEU A 11 -7.68 -22.25 5.71
N ARG A 12 -7.78 -23.31 6.52
CA ARG A 12 -8.96 -23.58 7.32
C ARG A 12 -8.76 -23.07 8.72
N ASP A 13 -9.74 -22.33 9.22
CA ASP A 13 -9.80 -21.86 10.60
C ASP A 13 -9.64 -23.04 11.56
N VAL A 14 -8.41 -23.27 12.03
CA VAL A 14 -8.06 -24.36 12.96
C VAL A 14 -8.81 -24.19 14.29
N ARG A 15 -9.45 -23.04 14.51
CA ARG A 15 -10.37 -22.81 15.63
C ARG A 15 -11.56 -23.77 15.67
N ALA A 16 -11.93 -24.40 14.55
CA ALA A 16 -13.14 -25.24 14.47
C ALA A 16 -12.88 -26.76 14.51
N SER A 17 -11.63 -27.22 14.47
CA SER A 17 -11.34 -28.66 14.48
C SER A 17 -11.12 -29.17 15.90
N SER A 18 -12.15 -29.75 16.51
CA SER A 18 -12.11 -30.42 17.82
C SER A 18 -11.20 -31.66 17.88
N THR A 19 -10.52 -32.00 16.78
CA THR A 19 -9.75 -33.24 16.59
C THR A 19 -8.25 -33.08 16.83
N PHE A 20 -7.72 -31.86 16.87
CA PHE A 20 -6.28 -31.61 17.09
C PHE A 20 -6.08 -30.61 18.23
N GLN A 21 -5.51 -31.07 19.35
CA GLN A 21 -5.08 -30.20 20.45
C GLN A 21 -3.80 -29.45 20.07
N ILE A 22 -3.92 -28.43 19.22
CA ILE A 22 -2.82 -27.54 18.90
C ILE A 22 -2.65 -26.55 20.06
N SER A 23 -1.42 -26.35 20.50
CA SER A 23 -1.14 -25.40 21.60
C SER A 23 -1.47 -23.97 21.19
N VAL A 24 -1.86 -23.14 22.17
CA VAL A 24 -2.18 -21.71 21.92
C VAL A 24 -0.99 -20.98 21.29
N LEU A 25 0.22 -21.25 21.76
CA LEU A 25 1.46 -20.67 21.22
C LEU A 25 1.64 -21.03 19.74
N GLU A 26 1.47 -22.31 19.39
CA GLU A 26 1.60 -22.77 18.02
C GLU A 26 0.56 -22.13 17.11
N GLN A 27 -0.68 -21.97 17.59
CA GLN A 27 -1.72 -21.27 16.84
C GLN A 27 -1.38 -19.79 16.59
N GLU A 28 -0.82 -19.09 17.58
CA GLU A 28 -0.37 -17.71 17.44
C GLU A 28 0.78 -17.58 16.43
N MET A 29 1.80 -18.44 16.52
CA MET A 29 2.94 -18.44 15.60
C MET A 29 2.49 -18.68 14.15
N ARG A 30 1.60 -19.66 13.95
CA ARG A 30 1.03 -19.97 12.62
C ARG A 30 0.25 -18.78 12.05
N THR A 31 -0.53 -18.11 12.89
CA THR A 31 -1.29 -16.90 12.49
C THR A 31 -0.35 -15.77 12.10
N GLN A 32 0.72 -15.54 12.88
CA GLN A 32 1.72 -14.51 12.57
C GLN A 32 2.45 -14.79 11.25
N ILE A 33 2.90 -16.02 11.05
CA ILE A 33 3.57 -16.46 9.82
C ILE A 33 2.65 -16.26 8.61
N PHE A 34 1.38 -16.64 8.73
CA PHE A 34 0.38 -16.42 7.69
C PHE A 34 0.29 -14.93 7.32
N TRP A 35 0.11 -14.03 8.29
CA TRP A 35 -0.04 -12.60 8.01
C TRP A 35 1.23 -11.94 7.45
N VAL A 36 2.41 -12.40 7.88
CA VAL A 36 3.69 -11.95 7.33
C VAL A 36 3.81 -12.36 5.86
N ILE A 37 3.55 -13.62 5.55
CA ILE A 37 3.63 -14.12 4.17
C ILE A 37 2.57 -13.44 3.29
N TYR A 38 1.34 -13.29 3.80
CA TYR A 38 0.26 -12.56 3.14
C TYR A 38 0.68 -11.13 2.77
N THR A 39 1.23 -10.38 3.73
CA THR A 39 1.66 -9.00 3.50
C THR A 39 2.82 -8.92 2.51
N PHE A 40 3.77 -9.86 2.62
CA PHE A 40 4.93 -9.93 1.74
C PHE A 40 4.55 -10.25 0.29
N GLU A 41 3.67 -11.22 0.06
CA GLU A 41 3.17 -11.57 -1.27
C GLU A 41 2.46 -10.39 -1.92
N ARG A 42 1.61 -9.68 -1.17
CA ARG A 42 0.89 -8.50 -1.65
C ARG A 42 1.86 -7.41 -2.09
N ALA A 43 2.88 -7.12 -1.27
CA ALA A 43 3.92 -6.17 -1.61
C ALA A 43 4.72 -6.60 -2.87
N LEU A 44 5.13 -7.86 -2.97
CA LEU A 44 5.84 -8.38 -4.15
C LEU A 44 4.98 -8.32 -5.40
N GLY A 45 3.72 -8.71 -5.28
CA GLY A 45 2.78 -8.67 -6.37
C GLY A 45 2.65 -7.26 -6.93
N THR A 46 2.49 -6.25 -6.06
CA THR A 46 2.36 -4.85 -6.47
C THR A 46 3.63 -4.33 -7.12
N MET A 47 4.81 -4.67 -6.57
CA MET A 47 6.09 -4.27 -7.13
C MET A 47 6.36 -4.90 -8.50
N MET A 48 6.11 -6.20 -8.65
CA MET A 48 6.49 -6.96 -9.84
C MET A 48 5.40 -6.98 -10.92
N GLY A 49 4.26 -6.32 -10.72
CA GLY A 49 3.13 -6.33 -11.65
C GLY A 49 2.47 -7.69 -11.87
N ARG A 50 2.78 -8.70 -11.04
CA ARG A 50 2.22 -10.07 -11.15
C ARG A 50 0.78 -10.09 -10.64
N ALA A 51 -0.07 -11.05 -11.02
CA ALA A 51 -1.35 -11.24 -10.30
C ALA A 51 -1.08 -11.62 -8.83
N ILE A 52 -1.93 -11.22 -7.88
CA ILE A 52 -1.80 -11.70 -6.49
C ILE A 52 -2.61 -12.99 -6.33
N GLY A 53 -2.02 -14.03 -5.74
CA GLY A 53 -2.56 -15.39 -5.74
C GLY A 53 -3.44 -15.71 -4.55
N VAL A 54 -3.17 -15.15 -3.36
CA VAL A 54 -4.01 -15.39 -2.17
C VAL A 54 -5.30 -14.58 -2.24
N GLN A 55 -6.44 -15.16 -1.88
CA GLN A 55 -7.73 -14.47 -1.82
C GLN A 55 -7.91 -13.71 -0.50
N ASP A 56 -8.57 -12.54 -0.53
CA ASP A 56 -8.86 -11.76 0.69
C ASP A 56 -9.90 -12.43 1.61
N GLU A 57 -10.69 -13.38 1.09
CA GLU A 57 -11.65 -14.15 1.89
C GLU A 57 -10.99 -15.03 2.96
N LEU A 58 -9.77 -15.53 2.68
CA LEU A 58 -8.96 -16.32 3.61
C LEU A 58 -8.43 -15.48 4.79
N ALA A 59 -8.47 -14.16 4.64
CA ALA A 59 -8.08 -13.17 5.64
C ALA A 59 -9.29 -12.64 6.46
N SER A 60 -10.48 -13.22 6.31
CA SER A 60 -11.66 -12.92 7.14
C SER A 60 -11.43 -13.18 8.64
N GLY A 61 -10.43 -14.00 8.98
CA GLY A 61 -9.97 -14.20 10.35
C GLY A 61 -9.67 -12.87 11.06
N ASN A 62 -10.44 -12.59 12.10
CA ASN A 62 -10.33 -11.39 12.91
C ASN A 62 -8.86 -11.17 13.33
N VAL A 63 -8.23 -10.12 12.80
CA VAL A 63 -6.89 -9.70 13.21
C VAL A 63 -7.04 -9.23 14.66
N GLY A 64 -6.65 -10.09 15.60
CA GLY A 64 -7.04 -10.08 17.01
C GLY A 64 -7.31 -8.68 17.58
N GLY A 65 -8.55 -8.46 18.02
CA GLY A 65 -8.93 -7.24 18.73
C GLY A 65 -8.26 -7.20 20.09
N ARG A 66 -7.10 -6.55 20.20
CA ARG A 66 -6.57 -6.16 21.51
C ARG A 66 -7.36 -4.96 22.03
N SER A 67 -7.57 -4.96 23.34
CA SER A 67 -8.15 -3.85 24.10
C SER A 67 -7.44 -2.53 23.76
N VAL A 68 -8.22 -1.49 23.51
CA VAL A 68 -7.81 -0.13 23.12
C VAL A 68 -6.86 0.53 24.15
N ASN A 69 -6.70 -0.05 25.33
CA ASN A 69 -6.03 0.56 26.48
C ASN A 69 -4.59 0.06 26.74
N SER A 70 -4.00 -0.78 25.88
CA SER A 70 -2.59 -1.19 26.01
C SER A 70 -1.65 -0.25 25.25
N PRO A 71 -0.43 0.02 25.75
CA PRO A 71 0.55 0.78 25.00
C PRO A 71 0.83 0.10 23.65
N PRO A 72 1.08 0.88 22.58
CA PRO A 72 1.29 0.32 21.25
C PRO A 72 2.52 -0.56 21.25
N SER A 73 2.36 -1.84 20.91
CA SER A 73 3.45 -2.80 20.78
C SER A 73 3.75 -3.10 19.31
N HIS A 74 4.85 -3.80 19.03
CA HIS A 74 5.17 -4.28 17.67
C HIS A 74 3.98 -4.99 17.00
N MET A 75 3.22 -5.78 17.77
CA MET A 75 2.01 -6.44 17.30
C MET A 75 0.95 -5.46 16.81
N THR A 76 0.74 -4.34 17.51
CA THR A 76 -0.20 -3.30 17.09
C THR A 76 0.18 -2.78 15.70
N TYR A 77 1.45 -2.45 15.46
CA TYR A 77 1.91 -2.02 14.14
C TYR A 77 1.79 -3.11 13.08
N SER A 78 2.06 -4.38 13.41
CA SER A 78 1.83 -5.50 12.49
C SER A 78 0.37 -5.57 12.05
N ILE A 79 -0.58 -5.44 12.99
CA ILE A 79 -2.02 -5.40 12.70
C ILE A 79 -2.36 -4.24 11.75
N HIS A 80 -1.78 -3.05 11.97
CA HIS A 80 -1.96 -1.91 11.07
C HIS A 80 -1.44 -2.20 9.66
N LEU A 81 -0.25 -2.80 9.53
CA LEU A 81 0.33 -3.18 8.24
C LEU A 81 -0.48 -4.27 7.54
N PHE A 82 -1.07 -5.21 8.27
CA PHE A 82 -1.96 -6.24 7.70
C PHE A 82 -3.24 -5.62 7.13
N ARG A 83 -3.81 -4.63 7.82
CA ARG A 83 -4.95 -3.86 7.30
C ARG A 83 -4.57 -3.09 6.03
N LEU A 84 -3.39 -2.47 6.01
CA LEU A 84 -2.89 -1.78 4.81
C LEU A 84 -2.66 -2.75 3.65
N ALA A 85 -2.18 -3.97 3.91
CA ALA A 85 -1.96 -4.98 2.89
C ALA A 85 -3.26 -5.38 2.16
N ARG A 86 -4.41 -5.35 2.84
CA ARG A 86 -5.73 -5.54 2.22
C ARG A 86 -6.11 -4.39 1.29
N LEU A 87 -5.83 -3.14 1.70
CA LEU A 87 -6.02 -1.98 0.83
C LEU A 87 -5.12 -2.07 -0.40
N ASN A 88 -3.87 -2.52 -0.24
CA ASN A 88 -2.94 -2.72 -1.35
C ASN A 88 -3.44 -3.79 -2.35
N SER A 89 -4.02 -4.92 -1.90
CA SER A 89 -4.62 -5.87 -2.85
C SER A 89 -5.75 -5.26 -3.64
N GLU A 90 -6.65 -4.55 -2.97
CA GLU A 90 -7.80 -3.93 -3.61
C GLU A 90 -7.36 -2.89 -4.64
N ILE A 91 -6.41 -2.02 -4.29
CA ILE A 91 -5.83 -1.03 -5.21
C ILE A 91 -5.26 -1.73 -6.44
N LYS A 92 -4.45 -2.76 -6.23
CA LYS A 92 -3.85 -3.49 -7.33
C LYS A 92 -4.89 -4.19 -8.21
N TYR A 93 -5.90 -4.80 -7.60
CA TYR A 93 -6.94 -5.51 -8.31
C TYR A 93 -7.74 -4.56 -9.21
N ILE A 94 -8.12 -3.39 -8.68
CA ILE A 94 -8.99 -2.46 -9.40
C ILE A 94 -8.21 -1.57 -10.36
N MET A 95 -7.04 -1.06 -9.96
CA MET A 95 -6.27 -0.10 -10.75
C MET A 95 -5.30 -0.75 -11.74
N HIS A 96 -4.84 -1.97 -11.47
CA HIS A 96 -3.75 -2.61 -12.20
C HIS A 96 -4.11 -3.98 -12.80
N SER A 97 -5.34 -4.47 -12.67
CA SER A 97 -5.81 -5.65 -13.42
C SER A 97 -6.11 -5.30 -14.87
N VAL A 98 -5.58 -6.09 -15.80
CA VAL A 98 -5.82 -5.97 -17.25
C VAL A 98 -7.12 -6.68 -17.67
N CYS A 99 -7.56 -7.69 -16.91
CA CYS A 99 -8.87 -8.32 -17.10
C CYS A 99 -9.92 -7.63 -16.21
N ARG A 100 -10.81 -6.85 -16.86
CA ARG A 100 -11.99 -6.21 -16.23
C ARG A 100 -13.20 -7.14 -16.16
N GLU A 101 -13.17 -8.24 -16.91
CA GLU A 101 -14.06 -9.39 -16.71
C GLU A 101 -13.57 -10.20 -15.51
N ALA A 102 -13.65 -9.57 -14.35
CA ALA A 102 -13.46 -10.24 -13.08
C ALA A 102 -14.37 -11.48 -13.04
N PRO A 103 -13.86 -12.67 -12.68
CA PRO A 103 -14.73 -13.81 -12.40
C PRO A 103 -15.81 -13.40 -11.37
N ARG A 104 -17.04 -13.89 -11.51
CA ARG A 104 -18.20 -13.52 -10.66
C ARG A 104 -18.00 -13.69 -9.14
N TYR A 105 -16.92 -14.35 -8.73
CA TYR A 105 -16.52 -14.58 -7.33
C TYR A 105 -15.48 -13.57 -6.81
N ALA A 106 -15.04 -12.59 -7.60
CA ALA A 106 -14.12 -11.56 -7.16
C ALA A 106 -14.85 -10.32 -6.60
N TYR A 107 -14.10 -9.25 -6.28
CA TYR A 107 -14.67 -7.99 -5.79
C TYR A 107 -15.85 -7.53 -6.68
N PRO A 108 -16.93 -6.98 -6.08
CA PRO A 108 -18.09 -6.54 -6.84
C PRO A 108 -17.66 -5.59 -7.96
N PRO A 109 -18.25 -5.72 -9.16
CA PRO A 109 -17.86 -4.90 -10.31
C PRO A 109 -17.97 -3.43 -9.92
N VAL A 110 -16.85 -2.71 -9.98
CA VAL A 110 -16.77 -1.29 -9.65
C VAL A 110 -17.42 -0.52 -10.79
N PRO A 111 -18.61 0.09 -10.60
CA PRO A 111 -19.32 0.75 -11.68
C PRO A 111 -18.65 2.08 -12.08
N ASP A 112 -17.96 2.74 -11.12
CA ASP A 112 -17.28 4.01 -11.30
C ASP A 112 -15.92 3.99 -10.58
N ILE A 113 -14.84 4.01 -11.38
CA ILE A 113 -13.46 3.91 -10.90
C ILE A 113 -13.06 5.20 -10.16
N GLN A 114 -13.58 6.35 -10.57
CA GLN A 114 -13.28 7.65 -9.97
C GLN A 114 -13.91 7.76 -8.58
N VAL A 115 -15.18 7.35 -8.44
CA VAL A 115 -15.86 7.29 -7.14
C VAL A 115 -15.15 6.31 -6.20
N TRP A 116 -14.75 5.14 -6.71
CA TRP A 116 -13.96 4.18 -5.93
C TRP A 116 -12.59 4.75 -5.52
N GLN A 117 -11.90 5.48 -6.41
CA GLN A 117 -10.60 6.08 -6.08
C GLN A 117 -10.74 7.10 -4.94
N ILE A 118 -11.81 7.89 -4.93
CA ILE A 118 -12.13 8.84 -3.86
C ILE A 118 -12.40 8.11 -2.53
N ASP A 119 -13.20 7.04 -2.55
CA ASP A 119 -13.43 6.19 -1.38
C ASP A 119 -12.13 5.58 -0.84
N MET A 120 -11.30 5.03 -1.72
CA MET A 120 -10.03 4.43 -1.33
C MET A 120 -9.06 5.46 -0.72
N VAL A 121 -9.03 6.69 -1.24
CA VAL A 121 -8.29 7.81 -0.64
C VAL A 121 -8.79 8.08 0.79
N ASP A 122 -10.11 8.13 1.00
CA ASP A 122 -10.68 8.35 2.33
C ASP A 122 -10.36 7.21 3.30
N ARG A 123 -10.44 5.96 2.86
CA ARG A 123 -10.06 4.77 3.65
C ARG A 123 -8.58 4.78 4.02
N LEU A 124 -7.69 5.18 3.11
CA LEU A 124 -6.26 5.33 3.40
C LEU A 124 -6.01 6.46 4.41
N LYS A 125 -6.71 7.59 4.31
CA LYS A 125 -6.63 8.68 5.29
C LYS A 125 -7.12 8.25 6.67
N LYS A 126 -8.27 7.56 6.73
CA LYS A 126 -8.82 6.97 7.96
C LYS A 126 -7.83 5.97 8.57
N TRP A 127 -7.21 5.12 7.77
CA TRP A 127 -6.16 4.22 8.25
C TRP A 127 -4.97 5.01 8.83
N HIS A 128 -4.51 6.05 8.14
CA HIS A 128 -3.36 6.86 8.57
C HIS A 128 -3.59 7.55 9.92
N ILE A 129 -4.78 8.11 10.18
CA ILE A 129 -5.08 8.74 11.47
C ILE A 129 -5.15 7.75 12.63
N THR A 130 -5.36 6.45 12.34
CA THR A 130 -5.41 5.40 13.37
C THR A 130 -4.03 4.86 13.74
N ILE A 131 -2.96 5.28 13.06
CA ILE A 131 -1.59 4.83 13.38
C ILE A 131 -1.26 5.25 14.82
N PRO A 132 -0.92 4.31 15.72
CA PRO A 132 -0.55 4.65 17.08
C PRO A 132 0.73 5.49 17.09
N ARG A 133 0.79 6.46 18.00
CA ARG A 133 1.98 7.31 18.21
C ARG A 133 2.56 6.98 19.58
N SER A 134 3.84 6.61 19.60
CA SER A 134 4.61 6.41 20.82
C SER A 134 6.05 6.84 20.58
N ASP A 135 6.62 7.56 21.55
CA ASP A 135 8.00 8.05 21.49
C ASP A 135 9.01 6.90 21.49
N GLU A 136 8.70 5.80 22.19
CA GLU A 136 9.55 4.60 22.25
C GLU A 136 9.66 3.86 20.90
N ILE A 137 8.69 4.06 20.00
CA ILE A 137 8.54 3.31 18.75
C ILE A 137 8.36 4.29 17.57
N GLN A 138 9.06 5.42 17.63
CA GLN A 138 8.96 6.48 16.62
C GLN A 138 9.37 6.00 15.22
N SER A 139 10.37 5.12 15.10
CA SER A 139 10.84 4.58 13.82
C SER A 139 9.76 3.75 13.10
N ILE A 140 9.02 2.91 13.81
CA ILE A 140 7.95 2.08 13.22
C ILE A 140 6.73 2.94 12.89
N THR A 141 6.44 3.97 13.69
CA THR A 141 5.41 4.98 13.35
C THR A 141 5.74 5.63 12.02
N ARG A 142 6.97 6.16 11.87
CA ARG A 142 7.44 6.77 10.62
C ARG A 142 7.44 5.79 9.45
N LEU A 143 7.77 4.52 9.69
CA LEU A 143 7.69 3.49 8.66
C LEU A 143 6.24 3.31 8.16
N CYS A 144 5.26 3.31 9.07
CA CYS A 144 3.84 3.24 8.70
C CYS A 144 3.38 4.47 7.91
N GLU A 145 3.86 5.67 8.27
CA GLU A 145 3.63 6.90 7.51
C GLU A 145 4.24 6.84 6.11
N CYS A 146 5.45 6.29 5.97
CA CYS A 146 6.05 6.03 4.66
C CYS A 146 5.19 5.06 3.85
N LYS A 147 4.68 3.98 4.45
CA LYS A 147 3.79 3.04 3.78
C LYS A 147 2.46 3.67 3.35
N TYR A 148 1.91 4.61 4.13
CA TYR A 148 0.78 5.42 3.69
C TYR A 148 1.09 6.19 2.40
N HIS A 149 2.19 6.94 2.39
CA HIS A 149 2.57 7.73 1.21
C HIS A 149 2.87 6.85 -0.01
N GLU A 150 3.48 5.67 0.18
CA GLU A 150 3.69 4.68 -0.87
C GLU A 150 2.36 4.22 -1.49
N MET A 151 1.33 3.93 -0.68
CA MET A 151 0.01 3.55 -1.20
C MET A 151 -0.70 4.71 -1.90
N MET A 152 -0.57 5.94 -1.40
CA MET A 152 -1.14 7.12 -2.05
C MET A 152 -0.50 7.38 -3.42
N VAL A 153 0.82 7.24 -3.52
CA VAL A 153 1.54 7.34 -4.80
C VAL A 153 1.08 6.24 -5.77
N LEU A 154 0.93 5.01 -5.28
CA LEU A 154 0.44 3.90 -6.09
C LEU A 154 -0.97 4.15 -6.65
N LEU A 155 -1.85 4.74 -5.84
CA LEU A 155 -3.25 5.01 -6.19
C LEU A 155 -3.43 6.20 -7.14
N LEU A 156 -2.62 7.24 -6.99
CA LEU A 156 -2.80 8.54 -7.67
C LEU A 156 -1.96 8.70 -8.95
N ARG A 157 -0.93 7.87 -9.13
CA ARG A 157 -0.14 7.86 -10.38
C ARG A 157 -0.99 7.32 -11.54
N ALA A 158 -0.55 7.62 -12.77
CA ALA A 158 -1.13 7.02 -13.95
C ALA A 158 -1.13 5.48 -13.85
N SER A 159 -2.26 4.87 -14.19
CA SER A 159 -2.50 3.43 -14.05
C SER A 159 -3.31 2.91 -15.26
N PRO A 160 -3.35 1.59 -15.51
CA PRO A 160 -4.20 1.03 -16.56
C PRO A 160 -5.69 1.39 -16.44
N ALA A 161 -6.19 1.56 -15.22
CA ALA A 161 -7.58 1.96 -14.97
C ALA A 161 -7.81 3.46 -15.21
N ILE A 162 -6.84 4.31 -14.85
CA ILE A 162 -6.85 5.76 -15.06
C ILE A 162 -5.53 6.17 -15.73
N PRO A 163 -5.45 6.10 -17.08
CA PRO A 163 -4.23 6.44 -17.80
C PRO A 163 -3.86 7.92 -17.67
N GLU A 164 -4.88 8.78 -17.65
CA GLU A 164 -4.74 10.23 -17.56
C GLU A 164 -5.39 10.73 -16.25
N PRO A 165 -4.65 10.71 -15.13
CA PRO A 165 -5.15 11.24 -13.87
C PRO A 165 -5.33 12.77 -13.94
N SER A 166 -6.29 13.27 -13.16
CA SER A 166 -6.55 14.71 -13.06
C SER A 166 -5.33 15.48 -12.53
N GLU A 167 -5.25 16.78 -12.83
CA GLU A 167 -4.17 17.65 -12.34
C GLU A 167 -4.11 17.69 -10.80
N THR A 168 -5.26 17.62 -10.13
CA THR A 168 -5.34 17.59 -8.68
C THR A 168 -4.77 16.29 -8.12
N SER A 169 -5.11 15.13 -8.72
CA SER A 169 -4.54 13.81 -8.37
C SER A 169 -3.02 13.78 -8.59
N LEU A 170 -2.55 14.33 -9.70
CA LEU A 170 -1.12 14.44 -10.02
C LEU A 170 -0.37 15.31 -9.01
N THR A 171 -0.93 16.46 -8.64
CA THR A 171 -0.36 17.36 -7.62
C THR A 171 -0.28 16.68 -6.26
N GLN A 172 -1.32 15.93 -5.88
CA GLN A 172 -1.31 15.13 -4.66
C GLN A 172 -0.28 14.01 -4.72
N CYS A 173 -0.16 13.30 -5.86
CA CYS A 173 0.83 12.26 -6.08
C CYS A 173 2.25 12.79 -5.89
N PHE A 174 2.57 13.96 -6.46
CA PHE A 174 3.87 14.61 -6.29
C PHE A 174 4.18 14.93 -4.82
N ARG A 175 3.19 15.48 -4.08
CA ARG A 175 3.34 15.77 -2.65
C ARG A 175 3.63 14.49 -1.84
N HIS A 176 2.88 13.41 -2.09
CA HIS A 176 3.08 12.13 -1.42
C HIS A 176 4.44 11.49 -1.77
N ALA A 177 4.86 11.53 -3.03
CA ALA A 177 6.17 11.03 -3.44
C ALA A 177 7.30 11.79 -2.74
N THR A 178 7.17 13.11 -2.61
CA THR A 178 8.16 13.93 -1.90
C THR A 178 8.20 13.60 -0.40
N SER A 179 7.04 13.48 0.25
CA SER A 179 6.96 13.11 1.66
C SER A 179 7.51 11.71 1.92
N LEU A 180 7.29 10.76 1.00
CA LEU A 180 7.86 9.42 1.08
C LEU A 180 9.39 9.44 1.04
N VAL A 181 9.99 10.13 0.07
CA VAL A 181 11.45 10.24 -0.04
C VAL A 181 12.05 10.90 1.21
N ARG A 182 11.41 11.96 1.72
CA ARG A 182 11.84 12.63 2.96
C ARG A 182 11.74 11.72 4.18
N GLY A 183 10.64 10.99 4.33
CA GLY A 183 10.42 10.05 5.43
C GLY A 183 11.44 8.92 5.44
N LEU A 184 11.70 8.32 4.27
CA LEU A 184 12.73 7.29 4.12
C LEU A 184 14.13 7.86 4.39
N GLY A 185 14.43 9.08 3.93
CA GLY A 185 15.70 9.76 4.23
C GLY A 185 15.88 10.03 5.72
N ALA A 186 14.83 10.43 6.43
CA ALA A 186 14.88 10.63 7.88
C ALA A 186 15.13 9.33 8.64
N LEU A 187 14.51 8.23 8.22
CA LEU A 187 14.76 6.90 8.79
C LEU A 187 16.19 6.41 8.51
N TYR A 188 16.74 6.73 7.33
CA TYR A 188 18.12 6.41 6.98
C TYR A 188 19.13 7.15 7.86
N ILE A 189 18.94 8.46 8.07
CA ILE A 189 19.81 9.28 8.94
C ILE A 189 19.78 8.77 10.40
N GLN A 190 18.66 8.22 10.84
CA GLN A 190 18.47 7.67 12.19
C GLN A 190 18.91 6.21 12.33
N ASP A 191 19.58 5.63 11.33
CA ASP A 191 19.98 4.20 11.26
C ASP A 191 18.86 3.21 11.61
N SER A 192 17.62 3.63 11.36
CA SER A 192 16.40 2.88 11.68
C SER A 192 15.72 2.34 10.42
N LEU A 193 16.29 2.62 9.25
CA LEU A 193 15.77 2.15 7.98
C LEU A 193 16.27 0.73 7.70
N LEU A 194 15.35 -0.23 7.74
CA LEU A 194 15.63 -1.59 7.28
C LEU A 194 15.81 -1.59 5.77
N TYR A 195 17.07 -1.71 5.34
CA TYR A 195 17.40 -1.78 3.92
C TYR A 195 16.76 -3.01 3.30
N SER A 196 15.91 -2.79 2.31
CA SER A 196 15.23 -3.86 1.57
C SER A 196 15.06 -3.45 0.12
N ARG A 197 14.93 -4.44 -0.78
CA ARG A 197 14.60 -4.20 -2.19
C ARG A 197 13.30 -3.40 -2.35
N PHE A 198 12.36 -3.53 -1.40
CA PHE A 198 11.13 -2.72 -1.36
C PHE A 198 11.40 -1.25 -1.17
N VAL A 199 12.20 -0.90 -0.17
CA VAL A 199 12.56 0.49 0.09
C VAL A 199 13.32 1.07 -1.11
N ALA A 200 14.29 0.35 -1.66
CA ALA A 200 15.04 0.80 -2.84
C ALA A 200 14.12 1.07 -4.05
N HIS A 201 13.22 0.13 -4.35
CA HIS A 201 12.27 0.26 -5.45
C HIS A 201 11.29 1.43 -5.24
N SER A 202 10.75 1.57 -4.02
CA SER A 202 9.81 2.63 -3.66
C SER A 202 10.46 4.02 -3.76
N THR A 203 11.69 4.16 -3.27
CA THR A 203 12.51 5.37 -3.41
C THR A 203 12.76 5.70 -4.88
N PHE A 204 13.20 4.71 -5.67
CA PHE A 204 13.49 4.90 -7.09
C PHE A 204 12.26 5.38 -7.87
N LEU A 205 11.11 4.72 -7.70
CA LEU A 205 9.87 5.14 -8.36
C LEU A 205 9.42 6.54 -7.94
N SER A 206 9.55 6.88 -6.66
CA SER A 206 9.18 8.21 -6.15
C SER A 206 10.05 9.30 -6.75
N ILE A 207 11.36 9.06 -6.85
CA ILE A 207 12.31 9.98 -7.48
C ILE A 207 11.99 10.14 -8.97
N LEU A 208 11.75 9.04 -9.70
CA LEU A 208 11.37 9.11 -11.11
C LEU A 208 10.08 9.90 -11.33
N LEU A 209 9.07 9.71 -10.46
CA LEU A 209 7.83 10.48 -10.52
C LEU A 209 8.10 11.97 -10.30
N ILE A 210 8.85 12.33 -9.25
CA ILE A 210 9.23 13.72 -8.96
C ILE A 210 9.95 14.34 -10.17
N LEU A 211 10.94 13.65 -10.73
CA LEU A 211 11.67 14.11 -11.91
C LEU A 211 10.75 14.29 -13.12
N HIS A 212 9.85 13.33 -13.36
CA HIS A 212 8.87 13.42 -14.44
C HIS A 212 7.96 14.65 -14.29
N PHE A 213 7.49 14.93 -13.08
CA PHE A 213 6.70 16.13 -12.80
C PHE A 213 7.48 17.42 -13.02
N LEU A 214 8.70 17.50 -12.51
CA LEU A 214 9.58 18.66 -12.72
C LEU A 214 9.84 18.90 -14.20
N TRP A 215 10.10 17.83 -14.97
CA TRP A 215 10.33 17.94 -16.40
C TRP A 215 9.08 18.36 -17.16
N LYS A 216 7.90 17.82 -16.80
CA LYS A 216 6.62 18.22 -17.38
C LYS A 216 6.35 19.71 -17.15
N ILE A 217 6.56 20.20 -15.93
CA ILE A 217 6.41 21.63 -15.58
C ILE A 217 7.41 22.49 -16.37
N SER A 218 8.68 22.08 -16.42
CA SER A 218 9.71 22.83 -17.17
C SER A 218 9.38 22.92 -18.66
N ARG A 219 8.90 21.83 -19.26
CA ARG A 219 8.47 21.83 -20.67
C ARG A 219 7.30 22.78 -20.90
N LEU A 220 6.30 22.74 -20.01
CA LEU A 220 5.17 23.67 -20.08
C LEU A 220 5.64 25.12 -19.95
N ALA A 221 6.52 25.42 -18.99
CA ALA A 221 7.09 26.76 -18.82
C ALA A 221 7.85 27.24 -20.08
N SER A 222 8.61 26.36 -20.73
CA SER A 222 9.29 26.72 -22.00
C SER A 222 8.35 26.96 -23.18
N GLN A 223 7.17 26.31 -23.20
CA GLN A 223 6.18 26.49 -24.27
C GLN A 223 5.36 27.77 -24.09
N VAL A 224 5.00 28.09 -22.84
CA VAL A 224 4.27 29.31 -22.48
C VAL A 224 5.12 30.56 -22.71
N GLN A 225 6.41 30.55 -22.32
CA GLN A 225 7.30 31.70 -22.59
C GLN A 225 7.50 32.01 -24.06
N ILE A 226 7.41 31.02 -24.96
CA ILE A 226 7.52 31.27 -26.42
C ILE A 226 6.20 31.81 -26.99
N SER A 227 5.05 31.35 -26.50
CA SER A 227 3.74 31.75 -27.02
C SER A 227 3.32 33.14 -26.55
N ASP A 228 3.56 33.49 -25.29
CA ASP A 228 3.23 34.81 -24.76
C ASP A 228 4.13 35.92 -25.36
N VAL A 229 5.41 35.63 -25.61
CA VAL A 229 6.35 36.59 -26.25
C VAL A 229 6.03 36.84 -27.74
N ILE A 230 5.45 35.85 -28.42
CA ILE A 230 5.01 36.00 -29.83
C ILE A 230 3.63 36.68 -29.91
N ALA A 231 2.77 36.54 -28.89
CA ALA A 231 1.48 37.20 -28.82
C ALA A 231 1.60 38.70 -28.49
N ASP A 232 2.62 39.11 -27.72
CA ASP A 232 2.87 40.51 -27.36
C ASP A 232 3.70 41.29 -28.42
N THR A 233 3.98 40.70 -29.59
CA THR A 233 4.78 41.32 -30.66
C THR A 233 4.02 41.66 -31.96
N TRP A 234 2.69 41.76 -31.92
CA TRP A 234 1.87 42.30 -33.03
C TRP A 234 0.80 43.28 -32.57
#